data_AF-A0A0S3TFC8-F1
#
_entry.id   AF-A0A0S3TFC8-F1
#
_cell.length_a   1.000
_cell.length_b   1.000
_cell.length_c   1.000
_cell.angle_alpha   90.00
_cell.angle_beta   90.00
_cell.angle_gamma   90.00
#
_symmetry.space_group_name_H-M   'P 1'
#
loop_
_entity.id
_entity.type
_entity.pdbx_description
1 polymer ?
#
loop_
_entity_poly.entity_id
_entity_poly.type
_entity_poly.pdbx_seq_one_letter_code
_entity_poly.pdbx_strand_id
1 'polypeptide(L)'
;MMDREDEMTKKIVSDFFKLCPDAKSCTEVAREEIEETIKTLGFQHKRANMVQRLSEEYLDESWTHVTQLHGVGKYAADAYAIFVNGKWNRVRPADHMLNYYWEFLRRIYQT
;
A
#
# COMPACT_ATOMS: atom_id res chain seq x y z
N MET A 1 -21.42 10.98 -0.05
CA MET A 1 -20.96 10.11 -1.16
C MET A 1 -19.59 9.51 -0.84
N MET A 2 -18.66 10.30 -0.30
CA MET A 2 -17.29 9.86 0.09
C MET A 2 -17.25 8.68 1.09
N ASP A 3 -18.24 8.55 1.98
CA ASP A 3 -18.22 7.50 3.02
C ASP A 3 -18.45 6.07 2.49
N ARG A 4 -19.22 5.90 1.41
CA ARG A 4 -19.59 4.56 0.90
C ARG A 4 -18.47 3.90 0.09
N GLU A 5 -17.67 4.69 -0.62
CA GLU A 5 -16.53 4.19 -1.41
C GLU A 5 -15.38 3.74 -0.50
N ASP A 6 -15.15 4.46 0.60
CA ASP A 6 -14.17 4.08 1.63
C ASP A 6 -14.57 2.80 2.36
N GLU A 7 -15.85 2.62 2.69
CA GLU A 7 -16.35 1.40 3.34
C GLU A 7 -16.21 0.17 2.43
N MET A 8 -16.53 0.32 1.14
CA MET A 8 -16.36 -0.74 0.15
C MET A 8 -14.88 -1.11 -0.03
N THR A 9 -14.00 -0.11 -0.12
CA THR A 9 -12.56 -0.32 -0.23
C THR A 9 -12.01 -1.07 0.99
N LYS A 10 -12.43 -0.69 2.21
CA LYS A 10 -12.03 -1.37 3.45
C LYS A 10 -12.44 -2.85 3.45
N LYS A 11 -13.65 -3.17 2.98
CA LYS A 11 -14.10 -4.55 2.86
C LYS A 11 -13.23 -5.35 1.89
N ILE A 12 -12.95 -4.79 0.71
CA ILE A 12 -12.11 -5.45 -0.31
C ILE A 12 -10.68 -5.66 0.20
N VAL A 13 -10.11 -4.68 0.90
CA VAL A 13 -8.79 -4.82 1.55
C VAL A 13 -8.82 -5.93 2.61
N SER A 14 -9.88 -6.01 3.42
CA SER A 14 -10.06 -7.09 4.39
C SER A 14 -10.14 -8.48 3.73
N ASP A 15 -10.94 -8.62 2.66
CA ASP A 15 -11.08 -9.87 1.93
C ASP A 15 -9.77 -10.25 1.19
N PHE A 16 -9.05 -9.26 0.65
CA PHE A 16 -7.72 -9.45 0.07
C PHE A 16 -6.72 -9.99 1.10
N PHE A 17 -6.67 -9.45 2.32
CA PHE A 17 -5.78 -9.97 3.37
C PHE A 17 -6.20 -11.33 3.95
N LYS A 18 -7.45 -11.76 3.77
CA LYS A 18 -7.83 -13.16 4.06
C LYS A 18 -7.28 -14.12 3.01
N LEU A 19 -7.28 -13.70 1.75
CA LEU A 19 -6.74 -14.48 0.63
C LEU A 19 -5.21 -14.50 0.64
N CYS A 20 -4.59 -13.34 0.87
CA CYS A 20 -3.15 -13.12 0.89
C CYS A 20 -2.74 -12.53 2.26
N PRO A 21 -2.65 -13.35 3.32
CA PRO A 21 -2.30 -12.87 4.66
C PRO A 21 -0.88 -12.30 4.76
N ASP A 22 0.01 -12.69 3.85
CA ASP A 22 1.38 -12.21 3.79
C ASP A 22 1.90 -12.15 2.33
N ALA A 23 3.12 -11.63 2.15
CA ALA A 23 3.72 -11.54 0.82
C ALA A 23 3.90 -12.95 0.20
N LYS A 24 4.23 -13.96 1.00
CA LYS A 24 4.54 -15.30 0.51
C LYS A 24 3.31 -15.97 -0.09
N SER A 25 2.20 -15.98 0.64
CA SER A 25 0.89 -16.42 0.14
C SER A 25 0.47 -15.65 -1.11
N CYS A 26 0.73 -14.34 -1.18
CA CYS A 26 0.42 -13.56 -2.38
C CYS A 26 1.18 -14.03 -3.64
N THR A 27 2.39 -14.56 -3.49
CA THR A 27 3.15 -15.17 -4.61
C THR A 27 2.61 -16.52 -5.08
N GLU A 28 1.83 -17.21 -4.23
CA GLU A 28 1.37 -18.59 -4.48
C GLU A 28 -0.10 -18.66 -4.90
N VAL A 29 -0.92 -17.69 -4.50
CA VAL A 29 -2.32 -17.59 -4.90
C VAL A 29 -2.45 -17.39 -6.40
N ALA A 30 -3.42 -18.07 -7.03
CA ALA A 30 -3.69 -17.90 -8.45
C ALA A 30 -4.10 -16.45 -8.76
N ARG A 31 -3.57 -15.88 -9.84
CA ARG A 31 -3.81 -14.47 -10.18
C ARG A 31 -5.30 -14.17 -10.35
N GLU A 32 -6.04 -15.10 -10.92
CA GLU A 32 -7.48 -15.02 -11.16
C GLU A 32 -8.28 -14.86 -9.86
N GLU A 33 -7.83 -15.45 -8.75
CA GLU A 33 -8.47 -15.29 -7.44
C GLU A 33 -8.25 -13.88 -6.87
N ILE A 34 -7.05 -13.33 -7.07
CA ILE A 34 -6.75 -11.93 -6.71
C ILE A 34 -7.61 -10.99 -7.55
N GLU A 35 -7.69 -11.22 -8.86
CA GLU A 35 -8.50 -10.42 -9.79
C GLU A 35 -9.98 -10.41 -9.43
N GLU A 36 -10.56 -11.57 -9.08
CA GLU A 36 -11.96 -11.65 -8.65
C GLU A 36 -12.18 -10.91 -7.33
N THR A 37 -11.25 -11.03 -6.38
CA THR A 37 -11.32 -10.35 -5.07
C THR A 37 -11.34 -8.83 -5.22
N ILE A 38 -10.54 -8.27 -6.14
CA ILE A 38 -10.39 -6.82 -6.32
C ILE A 38 -11.19 -6.26 -7.50
N LYS A 39 -12.05 -7.08 -8.12
CA LYS A 39 -12.73 -6.79 -9.40
C LYS A 39 -13.46 -5.45 -9.44
N THR A 40 -14.04 -5.05 -8.31
CA THR A 40 -14.83 -3.81 -8.19
C THR A 40 -13.98 -2.55 -8.02
N LEU A 41 -12.66 -2.66 -7.77
CA LEU A 41 -11.75 -1.52 -7.66
C LEU A 41 -11.26 -0.99 -9.03
N GLY A 42 -11.55 -1.72 -10.10
CA GLY A 42 -11.07 -1.42 -11.45
C GLY A 42 -9.58 -1.69 -11.66
N PHE A 43 -9.19 -1.89 -12.92
CA PHE A 43 -7.84 -2.28 -13.32
C PHE A 43 -7.34 -3.58 -12.65
N GLN A 44 -8.25 -4.50 -12.36
CA GLN A 44 -7.99 -5.73 -11.60
C GLN A 44 -6.83 -6.55 -12.16
N HIS A 45 -6.77 -6.77 -13.48
CA HIS A 45 -5.67 -7.52 -14.11
C HIS A 45 -4.30 -6.88 -13.85
N LYS A 46 -4.23 -5.55 -13.99
CA LYS A 46 -2.99 -4.80 -13.76
C LYS A 46 -2.63 -4.82 -12.28
N ARG A 47 -3.60 -4.60 -11.38
CA ARG A 47 -3.38 -4.56 -9.92
C ARG A 47 -2.97 -5.93 -9.37
N ALA A 48 -3.59 -7.01 -9.84
CA ALA A 48 -3.24 -8.37 -9.45
C ALA A 48 -1.79 -8.71 -9.85
N ASN A 49 -1.39 -8.39 -11.09
CA ASN A 49 0.00 -8.55 -11.50
C ASN A 49 0.97 -7.70 -10.66
N MET A 50 0.64 -6.42 -10.44
CA MET A 50 1.48 -5.51 -9.67
C MET A 50 1.68 -5.98 -8.22
N VAL A 51 0.63 -6.46 -7.54
CA VAL A 51 0.73 -6.87 -6.13
C VAL A 51 1.48 -8.20 -5.96
N GLN A 52 1.32 -9.15 -6.89
CA GLN A 52 2.10 -10.39 -6.89
C GLN A 52 3.58 -10.09 -7.09
N ARG A 53 3.91 -9.30 -8.11
CA ARG A 53 5.29 -8.90 -8.39
C ARG A 53 5.92 -8.11 -7.24
N LEU A 54 5.17 -7.17 -6.66
CA LEU A 54 5.59 -6.45 -5.44
C LEU A 54 5.93 -7.45 -4.32
N SER A 55 5.11 -8.48 -4.13
CA SER A 55 5.30 -9.47 -3.07
C SER A 55 6.53 -10.35 -3.30
N GLU A 56 6.78 -10.75 -4.55
CA GLU A 56 8.00 -11.46 -4.96
C GLU A 56 9.25 -10.60 -4.70
N GLU A 57 9.27 -9.36 -5.20
CA GLU A 57 10.40 -8.43 -5.02
C GLU A 57 10.61 -8.05 -3.55
N TYR A 58 9.53 -7.97 -2.75
CA TYR A 58 9.62 -7.70 -1.31
C TYR A 58 10.35 -8.82 -0.57
N LEU A 59 10.14 -10.08 -0.97
CA LEU A 59 10.76 -11.27 -0.37
C LEU A 59 12.18 -11.56 -0.86
N ASP A 60 12.57 -11.02 -2.02
CA ASP A 60 13.92 -11.20 -2.59
C ASP A 60 15.03 -10.52 -1.74
N GLU A 61 14.66 -9.67 -0.78
CA GLU A 61 15.55 -8.97 0.18
C GLU A 61 16.70 -8.13 -0.46
N SER A 62 16.81 -8.09 -1.78
CA SER A 62 17.84 -7.36 -2.53
C SER A 62 17.62 -5.84 -2.57
N TRP A 63 16.44 -5.38 -2.17
CA TRP A 63 16.06 -3.98 -2.12
C TRP A 63 16.53 -3.31 -0.82
N THR A 64 16.90 -2.04 -0.93
CA THR A 64 17.29 -1.18 0.20
C THR A 64 16.32 -0.02 0.42
N HIS A 65 15.59 0.36 -0.62
CA HIS A 65 14.61 1.43 -0.60
C HIS A 65 13.30 0.91 -1.18
N VAL A 66 12.18 1.15 -0.49
CA VAL A 66 10.86 0.66 -0.91
C VAL A 66 10.46 1.14 -2.31
N THR A 67 11.01 2.28 -2.77
CA THR A 67 10.83 2.82 -4.13
C THR A 67 11.42 1.95 -5.24
N GLN A 68 12.26 0.97 -4.90
CA GLN A 68 12.79 0.00 -5.86
C GLN A 68 11.76 -1.07 -6.19
N LEU A 69 10.78 -1.28 -5.32
CA LEU A 69 9.75 -2.30 -5.47
C LEU A 69 8.68 -1.86 -6.48
N HIS A 70 8.21 -2.83 -7.26
CA HIS A 70 7.21 -2.61 -8.28
C HIS A 70 5.91 -2.04 -7.71
N GLY A 71 5.35 -1.03 -8.37
CA GLY A 71 4.10 -0.39 -7.94
C GLY A 71 4.24 0.60 -6.78
N VAL A 72 5.43 0.77 -6.20
CA VAL A 72 5.66 1.75 -5.12
C VAL A 72 6.01 3.12 -5.70
N GLY A 73 5.02 4.01 -5.71
CA GLY A 73 5.20 5.43 -6.05
C GLY A 73 5.48 6.32 -4.83
N LYS A 74 5.57 7.64 -5.05
CA LYS A 74 5.86 8.64 -4.01
C LYS A 74 4.93 8.52 -2.80
N TYR A 75 3.63 8.31 -3.03
CA TYR A 75 2.65 8.14 -1.96
C TYR A 75 3.03 7.00 -0.99
N ALA A 76 3.25 5.80 -1.53
CA ALA A 76 3.59 4.63 -0.73
C ALA A 76 4.96 4.78 -0.05
N ALA A 77 5.94 5.40 -0.74
CA ALA A 77 7.25 5.68 -0.18
C ALA A 77 7.19 6.67 1.01
N ASP A 78 6.42 7.75 0.88
CA ASP A 78 6.22 8.71 1.98
C ASP A 78 5.47 8.05 3.15
N ALA A 79 4.43 7.26 2.87
CA ALA A 79 3.70 6.51 3.90
C ALA A 79 4.63 5.53 4.64
N TYR A 80 5.47 4.78 3.92
CA TYR A 80 6.46 3.88 4.52
C TYR A 80 7.46 4.65 5.39
N ALA A 81 7.95 5.80 4.92
CA ALA A 81 8.86 6.64 5.70
C ALA A 81 8.22 7.14 7.00
N ILE A 82 6.94 7.54 6.96
CA ILE A 82 6.20 8.06 8.10
C ILE A 82 5.85 6.94 9.09
N PHE A 83 5.18 5.88 8.64
CA PHE A 83 4.52 4.90 9.50
C PHE A 83 5.38 3.67 9.82
N VAL A 84 6.26 3.26 8.91
CA VAL A 84 7.08 2.05 9.10
C VAL A 84 8.46 2.41 9.65
N ASN A 85 9.12 3.40 9.03
CA ASN A 85 10.47 3.80 9.44
C ASN A 85 10.51 4.86 10.56
N GLY A 86 9.39 5.52 10.87
CA GLY A 86 9.34 6.65 11.82
C GLY A 86 10.11 7.90 11.39
N LYS A 87 10.56 7.96 10.13
CA LYS A 87 11.36 9.06 9.53
C LYS A 87 10.47 10.15 8.92
N TRP A 88 9.35 10.47 9.57
CA TRP A 88 8.36 11.42 9.07
C TRP A 88 8.92 12.83 8.78
N ASN A 89 9.95 13.24 9.52
CA ASN A 89 10.63 14.53 9.35
C ASN A 89 11.62 14.56 8.18
N ARG A 90 11.84 13.43 7.50
CA ARG A 90 12.70 13.32 6.31
C ARG A 90 11.94 13.34 4.99
N VAL A 91 10.61 13.47 5.05
CA VAL A 91 9.74 13.51 3.88
C VAL A 91 8.80 14.70 3.93
N ARG A 92 8.28 15.06 2.77
CA ARG A 92 7.17 16.02 2.61
C ARG A 92 6.13 15.39 1.68
N PRO A 93 5.03 14.86 2.22
CA PRO A 93 4.01 14.24 1.39
C PRO A 93 3.34 15.25 0.46
N ALA A 94 2.81 14.75 -0.65
CA ALA A 94 1.97 15.54 -1.56
C ALA A 94 0.50 15.10 -1.48
N ASP A 95 0.25 13.89 -0.98
CA ASP A 95 -1.09 13.36 -0.80
C ASP A 95 -1.86 14.10 0.29
N HIS A 96 -3.14 14.36 0.04
CA HIS A 96 -4.00 15.16 0.90
C HIS A 96 -4.11 14.56 2.32
N MET A 97 -4.32 13.25 2.42
CA MET A 97 -4.53 12.59 3.72
C MET A 97 -3.21 12.38 4.46
N LEU A 98 -2.12 12.04 3.75
CA LEU A 98 -0.79 12.00 4.36
C LEU A 98 -0.34 13.37 4.85
N ASN A 99 -0.66 14.45 4.11
CA ASN A 99 -0.35 15.81 4.55
C ASN A 99 -1.06 16.17 5.84
N TYR A 100 -2.33 15.78 6.01
CA TYR A 100 -3.06 16.01 7.26
C TYR A 100 -2.34 15.38 8.47
N TYR A 101 -1.93 14.12 8.34
CA TYR A 101 -1.22 13.42 9.43
C TYR A 101 0.20 13.98 9.64
N TRP A 102 0.91 14.32 8.56
CA TRP A 102 2.25 14.91 8.64
C TRP A 102 2.26 16.27 9.33
N GLU A 103 1.28 17.13 9.04
CA GLU A 103 1.10 18.42 9.74
C GLU A 103 0.73 18.23 11.22
N PHE A 104 -0.05 17.20 11.54
CA PHE A 104 -0.30 16.81 12.94
C PHE A 104 1.01 16.45 13.65
N LEU A 105 1.85 15.60 13.06
CA LEU A 105 3.16 15.24 13.62
C LEU A 105 4.06 16.47 13.81
N ARG A 106 4.08 17.38 12.83
CA ARG A 106 4.84 18.63 12.94
C ARG A 106 4.42 19.46 14.15
N ARG A 107 3.12 19.58 14.41
CA ARG A 107 2.61 20.37 15.55
C ARG A 107 3.04 19.80 16.90
N ILE A 108 3.08 18.48 17.05
CA ILE A 108 3.38 17.84 18.34
C ILE A 108 4.88 17.65 18.61
N TYR A 109 5.73 17.70 17.58
CA TYR A 109 7.18 17.50 17.71
C TYR A 109 8.04 18.74 17.41
N GLN A 110 7.47 19.85 16.95
CA GLN A 110 8.18 21.13 16.74
C GLN A 110 8.02 22.09 17.94
N THR A 111 7.95 21.56 19.18
CA THR A 111 8.00 22.38 20.41
C THR A 111 9.42 22.83 20.69
#